data_AF-A0A1G0KTF9-F1
#
_entry.id   AF-A0A1G0KTF9-F1
#
_cell.length_a   1.000
_cell.length_b   1.000
_cell.length_c   1.000
_cell.angle_alpha   90.00
_cell.angle_beta   90.00
_cell.angle_gamma   90.00
#
_symmetry.space_group_name_H-M   'P 1'
#
loop_
_entity.id
_entity.type
_entity.pdbx_description
1 polymer ?
#
loop_
_entity_poly.entity_id
_entity_poly.type
_entity_poly.pdbx_seq_one_letter_code
_entity_poly.pdbx_strand_id
1 'polypeptide(L)'
;MKRLLMTFVLTTGLTTTWAAGSDLMMAAYQAQAGAPFDAVEGKALWGRAGQEGRQCADCHGQDPKAVGKHATTGKRIEPMAPSVNPERLTDPKKVEKWFKRNCEGTWGRECSAQEKGHLLAWLSQQ
;
A
#
# COMPACT_ATOMS: atom_id res chain seq x y z
N MET A 1 -3.11 -28.70 51.28
CA MET A 1 -3.19 -28.55 49.80
C MET A 1 -4.36 -27.64 49.46
N LYS A 2 -4.12 -26.33 49.30
CA LYS A 2 -5.14 -25.35 48.87
C LYS A 2 -4.66 -24.78 47.54
N ARG A 3 -5.34 -25.16 46.46
CA ARG A 3 -5.06 -24.67 45.10
C ARG A 3 -5.66 -23.28 44.96
N LEU A 4 -4.81 -22.25 44.89
CA LEU A 4 -5.22 -20.89 44.59
C LEU A 4 -5.43 -20.79 43.07
N LEU A 5 -6.68 -20.58 42.63
CA LEU A 5 -6.97 -20.28 41.22
C LEU A 5 -6.52 -18.86 40.91
N MET A 6 -5.64 -18.72 39.92
CA MET A 6 -5.15 -17.46 39.39
C MET A 6 -6.01 -17.08 38.19
N THR A 7 -6.94 -16.13 38.36
CA THR A 7 -7.76 -15.59 37.28
C THR A 7 -6.93 -14.58 36.47
N PHE A 8 -6.55 -14.97 35.25
CA PHE A 8 -5.91 -14.08 34.29
C PHE A 8 -7.00 -13.27 33.58
N VAL A 9 -7.07 -11.96 33.84
CA VAL A 9 -7.97 -11.04 33.13
C VAL A 9 -7.35 -10.76 31.76
N LEU A 10 -8.00 -11.25 30.71
CA LEU A 10 -7.61 -11.04 29.33
C LEU A 10 -8.05 -9.63 28.90
N THR A 11 -7.10 -8.70 28.79
CA THR A 11 -7.36 -7.36 28.20
C THR A 11 -7.48 -7.51 26.69
N THR A 12 -8.68 -7.34 26.16
CA THR A 12 -8.95 -7.25 24.71
C THR A 12 -8.35 -5.94 24.17
N GLY A 13 -7.36 -6.05 23.28
CA GLY A 13 -6.75 -4.91 22.60
C GLY A 13 -7.72 -4.22 21.64
N LEU A 14 -7.63 -2.88 21.55
CA LEU A 14 -8.36 -2.09 20.56
C LEU A 14 -7.86 -2.44 19.16
N THR A 15 -8.70 -3.07 18.35
CA THR A 15 -8.47 -3.15 16.90
C THR A 15 -8.98 -1.86 16.26
N THR A 16 -8.07 -0.97 15.93
CA THR A 16 -8.36 0.22 15.13
C THR A 16 -8.76 -0.22 13.71
N THR A 17 -10.05 -0.15 13.39
CA THR A 17 -10.62 -0.55 12.09
C THR A 17 -10.34 0.51 11.02
N TRP A 18 -9.16 0.50 10.44
CA TRP A 18 -8.81 1.29 9.23
C TRP A 18 -8.79 0.43 7.96
N ALA A 19 -9.24 -0.83 8.05
CA ALA A 19 -8.73 -1.90 7.21
C ALA A 19 -9.68 -2.42 6.11
N ALA A 20 -10.97 -2.07 6.13
CA ALA A 20 -11.95 -2.71 5.24
C ALA A 20 -11.62 -2.57 3.73
N GLY A 21 -11.15 -1.41 3.28
CA GLY A 21 -10.80 -1.20 1.87
C GLY A 21 -9.52 -1.90 1.43
N SER A 22 -8.44 -1.72 2.20
CA SER A 22 -7.14 -2.33 1.90
C SER A 22 -7.17 -3.86 2.03
N ASP A 23 -7.89 -4.39 3.01
CA ASP A 23 -7.97 -5.84 3.25
C ASP A 23 -8.70 -6.55 2.10
N LEU A 24 -9.78 -5.96 1.59
CA LEU A 24 -10.49 -6.48 0.42
C LEU A 24 -9.58 -6.54 -0.81
N MET A 25 -8.77 -5.50 -1.01
CA MET A 25 -7.82 -5.44 -2.13
C MET A 25 -6.69 -6.45 -1.97
N MET A 26 -6.13 -6.56 -0.76
CA MET A 26 -5.10 -7.55 -0.44
C MET A 26 -5.59 -8.97 -0.69
N ALA A 27 -6.80 -9.30 -0.24
CA ALA A 27 -7.41 -10.61 -0.49
C ALA A 27 -7.61 -10.87 -2.00
N ALA A 28 -8.11 -9.88 -2.74
CA ALA A 28 -8.34 -10.00 -4.18
C ALA A 28 -7.04 -10.23 -4.96
N TYR A 29 -5.96 -9.54 -4.59
CA TYR A 29 -4.65 -9.77 -5.20
C TYR A 29 -4.06 -11.12 -4.78
N GLN A 30 -4.18 -11.52 -3.52
CA GLN A 30 -3.57 -12.75 -3.02
C GLN A 30 -4.15 -13.98 -3.72
N ALA A 31 -5.43 -13.95 -4.11
CA ALA A 31 -6.08 -15.01 -4.90
C ALA A 31 -5.45 -15.23 -6.29
N GLN A 32 -4.68 -14.27 -6.79
CA GLN A 32 -4.02 -14.30 -8.10
C GLN A 32 -2.49 -14.25 -7.98
N ALA A 33 -1.97 -14.12 -6.77
CA ALA A 33 -0.55 -14.00 -6.48
C ALA A 33 0.08 -15.40 -6.33
N GLY A 34 1.33 -15.54 -6.78
CA GLY A 34 2.08 -16.79 -6.63
C GLY A 34 2.77 -16.95 -5.28
N ALA A 35 2.88 -15.86 -4.50
CA ALA A 35 3.58 -15.82 -3.23
C ALA A 35 2.91 -14.82 -2.25
N PRO A 36 3.23 -14.89 -0.95
CA PRO A 36 2.84 -13.86 0.01
C PRO A 36 3.40 -12.48 -0.38
N PHE A 37 2.71 -11.42 0.06
CA PHE A 37 3.20 -10.06 -0.13
C PHE A 37 4.29 -9.71 0.88
N ASP A 38 5.26 -8.97 0.38
CA ASP A 38 6.44 -8.46 1.10
C ASP A 38 6.54 -6.95 0.91
N ALA A 39 6.59 -6.23 2.03
CA ALA A 39 6.71 -4.77 2.05
C ALA A 39 8.11 -4.28 1.64
N VAL A 40 9.16 -5.11 1.80
CA VAL A 40 10.51 -4.79 1.33
C VAL A 40 10.52 -4.73 -0.20
N GLU A 41 9.92 -5.73 -0.85
CA GLU A 41 9.71 -5.74 -2.30
C GLU A 41 8.82 -4.57 -2.75
N GLY A 42 7.79 -4.22 -1.98
CA GLY A 42 6.95 -3.05 -2.24
C GLY A 42 7.75 -1.74 -2.26
N LYS A 43 8.63 -1.55 -1.28
CA LYS A 43 9.55 -0.41 -1.25
C LYS A 43 10.52 -0.42 -2.41
N ALA A 44 11.06 -1.59 -2.78
CA ALA A 44 11.96 -1.72 -3.91
C ALA A 44 11.25 -1.34 -5.23
N LEU A 45 10.03 -1.81 -5.44
CA LEU A 45 9.19 -1.47 -6.58
C LEU A 45 8.92 0.04 -6.67
N TRP A 46 8.70 0.72 -5.55
CA TRP A 46 8.46 2.17 -5.52
C TRP A 46 9.58 2.99 -6.18
N GLY A 47 10.83 2.57 -5.98
CA GLY A 47 12.03 3.18 -6.57
C GLY A 47 12.52 2.49 -7.86
N ARG A 48 11.80 1.47 -8.37
CA ARG A 48 12.25 0.73 -9.54
C ARG A 48 11.97 1.51 -10.82
N ALA A 49 13.04 1.85 -11.53
CA ALA A 49 12.95 2.44 -12.86
C ALA A 49 12.25 1.48 -13.84
N GLY A 50 11.36 2.00 -14.69
CA GLY A 50 10.92 1.28 -15.89
C GLY A 50 11.10 2.09 -17.14
N GLN A 51 10.00 2.33 -17.87
CA GLN A 51 10.08 2.96 -19.18
C GLN A 51 10.66 4.36 -19.06
N GLU A 52 11.69 4.65 -19.86
CA GLU A 52 12.40 5.93 -19.88
C GLU A 52 12.99 6.33 -18.51
N GLY A 53 13.24 5.34 -17.64
CA GLY A 53 13.80 5.57 -16.31
C GLY A 53 12.78 6.04 -15.26
N ARG A 54 11.49 6.15 -15.60
CA ARG A 54 10.45 6.63 -14.68
C ARG A 54 10.26 5.68 -13.49
N GLN A 55 10.03 6.25 -12.31
CA GLN A 55 9.76 5.58 -11.04
C GLN A 55 8.45 6.10 -10.43
N CYS A 56 7.86 5.36 -9.48
CA CYS A 56 6.71 5.87 -8.72
C CYS A 56 7.08 7.14 -7.94
N ALA A 57 8.30 7.16 -7.40
CA ALA A 57 8.85 8.28 -6.63
C ALA A 57 8.98 9.59 -7.43
N ASP A 58 9.02 9.56 -8.77
CA ASP A 58 9.11 10.78 -9.58
C ASP A 58 7.88 11.68 -9.43
N CYS A 59 6.72 11.09 -9.18
CA CYS A 59 5.48 11.82 -8.93
C CYS A 59 5.15 11.92 -7.44
N HIS A 60 5.43 10.86 -6.68
CA HIS A 60 4.96 10.73 -5.30
C HIS A 60 6.03 11.04 -4.25
N GLY A 61 7.29 11.23 -4.64
CA GLY A 61 8.42 11.41 -3.75
C GLY A 61 8.98 10.10 -3.22
N GLN A 62 10.21 10.15 -2.69
CA GLN A 62 10.83 9.01 -2.00
C GLN A 62 10.18 8.75 -0.63
N ASP A 63 9.69 9.81 0.02
CA ASP A 63 8.91 9.72 1.25
C ASP A 63 7.41 9.84 0.93
N PRO A 64 6.62 8.76 1.05
CA PRO A 64 5.18 8.79 0.77
C PRO A 64 4.36 9.57 1.81
N LYS A 65 4.97 10.03 2.92
CA LYS A 65 4.36 10.95 3.88
C LYS A 65 4.41 12.40 3.42
N ALA A 66 5.32 12.71 2.51
CA ALA A 66 5.44 14.03 1.93
C ALA A 66 4.41 14.27 0.81
N VAL A 67 4.22 15.54 0.50
CA VAL A 67 3.41 15.97 -0.65
C VAL A 67 4.18 15.67 -1.93
N GLY A 68 3.54 14.96 -2.86
CA GLY A 68 4.06 14.71 -4.19
C GLY A 68 3.67 15.80 -5.20
N LYS A 69 4.20 15.67 -6.41
CA LYS A 69 3.90 16.53 -7.53
C LYS A 69 4.02 15.75 -8.83
N HIS A 70 2.97 15.77 -9.66
CA HIS A 70 2.99 15.08 -10.94
C HIS A 70 4.15 15.57 -11.81
N ALA A 71 5.01 14.66 -12.25
CA ALA A 71 6.27 14.99 -12.94
C ALA A 71 6.08 15.90 -14.19
N THR A 72 5.04 15.63 -14.99
CA THR A 72 4.75 16.43 -16.20
C THR A 72 3.91 17.70 -15.94
N THR A 73 2.79 17.59 -15.23
CA THR A 73 1.82 18.69 -15.10
C THR A 73 2.10 19.63 -13.94
N GLY A 74 2.98 19.26 -13.02
CA GLY A 74 3.24 20.03 -11.80
C GLY A 74 2.09 20.01 -10.79
N LYS A 75 1.02 19.25 -11.04
CA LYS A 75 -0.13 19.19 -10.13
C LYS A 75 0.26 18.55 -8.79
N ARG A 76 -0.14 19.19 -7.69
CA ARG A 76 0.02 18.67 -6.33
C ARG A 76 -0.63 17.30 -6.18
N ILE A 77 0.06 16.40 -5.48
CA ILE A 77 -0.45 15.08 -5.10
C ILE A 77 -0.36 14.98 -3.59
N GLU A 78 -1.50 14.78 -2.91
CA GLU A 78 -1.52 14.57 -1.46
C GLU A 78 -0.67 13.35 -1.04
N PRO A 79 -0.15 13.30 0.20
CA PRO A 79 0.60 12.15 0.70
C PRO A 79 -0.11 10.82 0.43
N MET A 80 0.69 9.79 0.14
CA MET A 80 0.21 8.43 -0.13
C MET A 80 0.11 7.58 1.13
N ALA A 81 0.91 7.90 2.16
CA ALA A 81 0.93 7.23 3.45
C ALA A 81 -0.40 7.41 4.21
N PRO A 82 -1.14 6.33 4.54
CA PRO A 82 -2.35 6.41 5.37
C PRO A 82 -2.12 7.02 6.74
N SER A 83 -0.90 6.93 7.31
CA SER A 83 -0.58 7.56 8.59
C SER A 83 -0.71 9.09 8.58
N VAL A 84 -0.58 9.72 7.41
CA VAL A 84 -0.70 11.18 7.21
C VAL A 84 -1.97 11.55 6.44
N ASN A 85 -2.43 10.66 5.54
CA ASN A 85 -3.63 10.85 4.75
C ASN A 85 -4.54 9.61 4.85
N PRO A 86 -5.42 9.54 5.85
CA PRO A 86 -6.21 8.34 6.14
C PRO A 86 -7.26 7.99 5.07
N GLU A 87 -7.52 8.87 4.10
CA GLU A 87 -8.39 8.57 2.95
C GLU A 87 -7.68 7.70 1.89
N ARG A 88 -6.37 7.47 2.02
CA ARG A 88 -5.62 6.64 1.07
C ARG A 88 -5.91 5.16 1.29
N LEU A 89 -5.95 4.42 0.18
CA LEU A 89 -6.09 2.96 0.14
C LEU A 89 -7.43 2.42 0.68
N THR A 90 -8.44 3.28 0.86
CA THR A 90 -9.76 2.92 1.41
C THR A 90 -10.83 2.60 0.36
N ASP A 91 -10.70 3.14 -0.86
CA ASP A 91 -11.64 2.90 -1.98
C ASP A 91 -11.00 1.95 -3.01
N PRO A 92 -11.44 0.67 -3.06
CA PRO A 92 -10.97 -0.32 -4.03
C PRO A 92 -10.99 0.16 -5.49
N LYS A 93 -12.05 0.85 -5.91
CA LYS A 93 -12.19 1.31 -7.30
C LYS A 93 -11.19 2.41 -7.62
N LYS A 94 -10.95 3.31 -6.66
CA LYS A 94 -9.93 4.37 -6.79
C LYS A 94 -8.53 3.78 -6.83
N VAL A 95 -8.24 2.79 -5.99
CA VAL A 95 -6.94 2.09 -5.98
C VAL A 95 -6.69 1.41 -7.33
N GLU A 96 -7.61 0.60 -7.82
CA GLU A 96 -7.44 -0.10 -9.10
C GLU A 96 -7.24 0.86 -10.28
N LYS A 97 -8.07 1.91 -10.34
CA LYS A 97 -7.95 2.94 -11.39
C LYS A 97 -6.54 3.54 -11.43
N TRP A 98 -5.99 3.88 -10.27
CA TRP A 98 -4.68 4.51 -10.20
C TRP A 98 -3.54 3.52 -10.36
N PHE A 99 -3.65 2.28 -9.88
CA PHE A 99 -2.66 1.27 -10.19
C PHE A 99 -2.58 1.01 -11.69
N LYS A 100 -3.71 0.80 -12.38
CA LYS A 100 -3.69 0.65 -13.84
C LYS A 100 -2.93 1.79 -14.53
N ARG A 101 -3.34 3.04 -14.30
CA ARG A 101 -2.72 4.23 -14.93
C ARG A 101 -1.26 4.42 -14.56
N ASN A 102 -0.91 4.25 -13.29
CA ASN A 102 0.45 4.52 -12.81
C ASN A 102 1.40 3.40 -13.24
N CYS A 103 0.97 2.15 -13.24
CA CYS A 103 1.76 1.03 -13.74
C CYS A 103 1.99 1.17 -15.25
N GLU A 104 0.94 1.42 -16.03
CA GLU A 104 1.06 1.67 -17.47
C GLU A 104 1.98 2.87 -17.74
N GLY A 105 1.81 3.98 -17.00
CA GLY A 105 2.61 5.19 -17.18
C GLY A 105 4.06 5.12 -16.70
N THR A 106 4.40 4.16 -15.82
CA THR A 106 5.76 3.98 -15.26
C THR A 106 6.50 2.85 -15.96
N TRP A 107 5.82 1.73 -16.21
CA TRP A 107 6.43 0.49 -16.67
C TRP A 107 5.92 0.03 -18.05
N GLY A 108 5.02 0.78 -18.69
CA GLY A 108 4.50 0.45 -20.03
C GLY A 108 3.55 -0.75 -20.04
N ARG A 109 3.14 -1.26 -18.87
CA ARG A 109 2.22 -2.38 -18.71
C ARG A 109 1.47 -2.29 -17.39
N GLU A 110 0.38 -3.04 -17.26
CA GLU A 110 -0.24 -3.24 -15.96
C GLU A 110 0.71 -3.99 -15.00
N CYS A 111 0.63 -3.63 -13.71
CA CYS A 111 1.27 -4.39 -12.65
C CYS A 111 0.54 -5.72 -12.47
N SER A 112 1.31 -6.78 -12.21
CA SER A 112 0.76 -8.06 -11.75
C SER A 112 0.07 -7.92 -10.38
N ALA A 113 -0.78 -8.89 -10.03
CA ALA A 113 -1.37 -8.96 -8.68
C ALA A 113 -0.30 -9.01 -7.59
N GLN A 114 0.81 -9.71 -7.83
CA GLN A 114 1.97 -9.77 -6.94
C GLN A 114 2.59 -8.37 -6.73
N GLU A 115 2.88 -7.63 -7.81
CA GLU A 115 3.43 -6.27 -7.73
C GLU A 115 2.48 -5.30 -7.01
N LYS A 116 1.17 -5.36 -7.30
CA LYS A 116 0.16 -4.54 -6.62
C LYS A 116 0.08 -4.87 -5.13
N GLY A 117 0.13 -6.14 -4.76
CA GLY A 117 0.12 -6.60 -3.38
C GLY A 117 1.36 -6.16 -2.60
N HIS A 118 2.56 -6.27 -3.19
CA HIS A 118 3.79 -5.75 -2.60
C HIS A 118 3.72 -4.25 -2.33
N LEU A 119 3.32 -3.46 -3.34
CA LEU A 119 3.17 -2.01 -3.20
C LEU A 119 2.16 -1.65 -2.12
N LEU A 120 1.02 -2.34 -2.07
CA LEU A 120 -0.02 -2.10 -1.08
C LEU A 120 0.46 -2.49 0.33
N ALA A 121 1.15 -3.63 0.48
CA ALA A 121 1.74 -4.08 1.75
C ALA A 121 2.70 -3.05 2.33
N TRP A 122 3.54 -2.46 1.48
CA TRP A 122 4.45 -1.42 1.90
C TRP A 122 3.73 -0.11 2.23
N LEU A 123 2.89 0.40 1.32
CA LEU A 123 2.19 1.68 1.49
C LEU A 123 1.26 1.69 2.72
N SER A 124 0.59 0.58 3.03
CA SER A 124 -0.27 0.46 4.22
C SER A 124 0.48 0.58 5.55
N GLN A 125 1.81 0.45 5.54
CA GLN A 125 2.67 0.61 6.72
C GLN A 125 3.30 2.00 6.82
N GLN A 126 3.02 2.88 5.85
CA GLN A 126 3.60 4.23 5.80
C GLN A 126 2.76 5.24 6.56
#